data_AF-W6R110-F1
#
_entry.id   AF-W6R110-F1
#
_cell.length_a   1.000
_cell.length_b   1.000
_cell.length_c   1.000
_cell.angle_alpha   90.00
_cell.angle_beta   90.00
_cell.angle_gamma   90.00
#
_symmetry.space_group_name_H-M   'P 1'
#
loop_
_entity.id
_entity.type
_entity.pdbx_description
1 polymer ?
#
loop_
_entity_poly.entity_id
_entity_poly.type
_entity_poly.pdbx_seq_one_letter_code
_entity_poly.pdbx_strand_id
1 'polypeptide(L)'
;MRGLHFAALLAAALLYPIADSSAASVFRCVSANGHVTFTRHGCADDQEQHLQDTRNHTPSSGKAIPLADPGRRAATTTTGSGELVIVGQQDDGCDNLLTSSERRQAIIRKEVRLGMSRADVESSLGKPDRVTSSNGQQRYHYREKRKGGNSRQVSFDEAGCVKK
;
A
#
# COMPACT_ATOMS: atom_id res chain seq x y z
N MET A 1 4.28 60.33 -35.12
CA MET A 1 4.87 58.98 -35.31
C MET A 1 5.75 58.56 -34.12
N ARG A 2 6.69 59.39 -33.64
CA ARG A 2 7.58 59.06 -32.48
C ARG A 2 6.88 58.63 -31.18
N GLY A 3 5.75 59.23 -30.81
CA GLY A 3 5.04 58.88 -29.57
C GLY A 3 4.36 57.50 -29.58
N LEU A 4 3.90 57.05 -30.76
CA LEU A 4 3.26 55.74 -30.92
C LEU A 4 4.29 54.60 -30.83
N HIS A 5 5.51 54.84 -31.33
CA HIS A 5 6.63 53.89 -31.18
C HIS A 5 7.14 53.82 -29.74
N PHE A 6 7.14 54.93 -29.01
CA PHE A 6 7.49 54.94 -27.58
C PHE A 6 6.46 54.18 -26.74
N ALA A 7 5.17 54.39 -26.99
CA ALA A 7 4.10 53.65 -26.32
C ALA A 7 4.15 52.14 -26.64
N ALA A 8 4.44 51.77 -27.89
CA ALA A 8 4.59 50.38 -28.30
C ALA A 8 5.81 49.70 -27.63
N LEU A 9 6.93 50.41 -27.48
CA LEU A 9 8.11 49.89 -26.78
C LEU A 9 7.87 49.72 -25.28
N LEU A 10 7.14 50.63 -24.64
CA LEU A 10 6.76 50.53 -23.23
C LEU A 10 5.79 49.37 -22.99
N ALA A 11 4.81 49.19 -23.89
CA ALA A 11 3.90 48.05 -23.85
C ALA A 11 4.63 46.71 -24.08
N ALA A 12 5.63 46.68 -24.96
CA ALA A 12 6.45 45.48 -25.18
C ALA A 12 7.34 45.14 -23.97
N ALA A 13 7.82 46.14 -23.23
CA ALA A 13 8.60 45.92 -22.00
C ALA A 13 7.73 45.37 -20.84
N LEU A 14 6.46 45.76 -20.77
CA LEU A 14 5.49 45.24 -19.78
C LEU A 14 4.98 43.82 -20.09
N LEU A 15 5.18 43.34 -21.33
CA LEU A 15 4.80 41.99 -21.76
C LEU A 15 5.95 40.98 -21.64
N TYR A 16 7.12 41.38 -21.10
CA TYR A 16 8.14 40.41 -20.76
C TYR A 16 7.63 39.54 -19.60
N PRO A 17 7.43 38.23 -19.79
CA PRO A 17 7.04 37.36 -18.69
C PRO A 17 8.18 37.37 -17.69
N ILE A 18 7.89 37.83 -16.47
CA ILE A 18 8.79 37.64 -15.34
C ILE A 18 8.89 36.13 -15.16
N ALA A 19 10.00 35.55 -15.62
CA ALA A 19 10.27 34.13 -15.49
C ALA A 19 10.70 33.83 -14.05
N ASP A 20 9.83 34.13 -13.08
CA ASP A 20 9.95 33.62 -11.73
C ASP A 20 9.45 32.17 -11.71
N SER A 21 10.18 31.30 -12.41
CA SER A 21 10.20 29.88 -12.11
C SER A 21 11.07 29.67 -10.86
N SER A 22 10.69 30.31 -9.75
CA SER A 22 11.31 30.03 -8.48
C SER A 22 10.81 28.66 -8.04
N ALA A 23 11.71 27.67 -7.95
CA ALA A 23 11.49 26.53 -7.08
C ALA A 23 11.00 27.08 -5.72
N ALA A 24 9.93 26.50 -5.15
CA ALA A 24 9.25 27.03 -3.97
C ALA A 24 10.12 26.91 -2.71
N SER A 25 11.19 27.70 -2.61
CA SER A 25 12.07 27.69 -1.47
C SER A 25 11.33 28.16 -0.22
N VAL A 26 11.48 27.41 0.86
CA VAL A 26 10.97 27.76 2.19
C VAL A 26 12.15 27.92 3.13
N PHE A 27 12.03 28.82 4.09
CA PHE A 27 13.01 28.97 5.15
C PHE A 27 12.63 28.03 6.30
N ARG A 28 13.58 27.21 6.73
CA ARG A 28 13.52 26.45 7.97
C ARG A 28 14.02 27.34 9.08
N CYS A 29 13.16 27.66 10.03
CA CYS A 29 13.48 28.50 11.18
C CYS A 29 13.55 27.64 12.44
N VAL A 30 14.63 27.76 13.20
CA VAL A 30 14.81 27.07 14.48
C VAL A 30 14.84 28.09 15.61
N SER A 31 13.91 27.96 16.56
CA SER A 31 13.90 28.77 17.78
C SER A 31 14.93 28.25 18.80
N ALA A 32 15.32 29.09 19.77
CA ALA A 32 16.18 28.71 20.90
C ALA A 32 15.66 27.49 21.68
N ASN A 33 14.34 27.24 21.68
CA ASN A 33 13.72 26.08 22.31
C ASN A 33 13.70 24.81 21.41
N GLY A 34 14.33 24.86 20.23
CA GLY A 34 14.36 23.76 19.26
C GLY A 34 13.10 23.60 18.41
N HIS A 35 12.12 24.51 18.52
CA HIS A 35 10.92 24.49 17.68
C HIS A 35 11.27 24.83 16.24
N VAL A 36 10.81 23.99 15.30
CA VAL A 36 11.09 24.14 13.87
C VAL A 36 9.83 24.58 13.13
N THR A 37 9.91 25.69 12.41
CA THR A 37 8.82 26.22 11.58
C THR A 37 9.29 26.44 10.15
N PHE A 38 8.40 26.25 9.17
CA PHE A 38 8.67 26.53 7.77
C PHE A 38 7.84 27.73 7.28
N THR A 39 8.49 28.69 6.64
CA THR A 39 7.87 29.95 6.20
C THR A 39 8.43 30.38 4.85
N ARG A 40 7.63 31.11 4.06
CA ARG A 40 8.04 31.69 2.77
C ARG A 40 8.60 33.11 2.90
N HIS A 41 8.42 33.75 4.05
CA HIS A 41 8.73 35.17 4.24
C HIS A 41 10.02 35.44 5.03
N GLY A 42 10.76 34.40 5.40
CA GLY A 42 11.96 34.50 6.26
C GLY A 42 11.66 34.25 7.74
N CYS A 43 12.72 34.15 8.54
CA CYS A 43 12.62 33.89 9.98
C CYS A 43 12.60 35.18 10.80
N ALA A 44 12.11 35.11 12.05
CA ALA A 44 12.26 36.20 13.00
C ALA A 44 13.72 36.35 13.45
N ASP A 45 14.10 37.53 13.92
CA ASP A 45 15.50 37.89 14.25
C ASP A 45 16.13 36.99 15.35
N ASP A 46 15.29 36.35 16.17
CA ASP A 46 15.69 35.45 17.26
C ASP A 46 15.79 33.97 16.84
N GLN A 47 15.62 33.67 15.54
CA GLN A 47 15.60 32.30 15.02
C GLN A 47 16.74 32.06 14.02
N GLU A 48 17.31 30.86 14.08
CA GLU A 48 18.31 30.42 13.11
C GLU A 48 17.62 30.08 11.78
N GLN A 49 18.02 30.79 10.72
CA GLN A 49 17.43 30.66 9.39
C GLN A 49 18.28 29.75 8.50
N HIS A 50 17.63 28.74 7.91
CA HIS A 50 18.24 27.92 6.87
C HIS A 50 17.33 27.86 5.63
N LEU A 51 17.86 28.20 4.46
CA LEU A 51 17.13 28.07 3.20
C LEU A 51 16.97 26.59 2.86
N GLN A 52 15.73 26.11 2.78
CA GLN A 52 15.42 24.73 2.45
C GLN A 52 15.08 24.60 0.96
N ASP A 53 15.89 23.80 0.27
CA ASP A 53 15.60 23.35 -1.09
C ASP A 53 14.46 22.32 -1.06
N THR A 54 13.33 22.64 -1.67
CA THR A 54 12.12 21.80 -1.72
C THR A 54 12.02 21.02 -3.02
N ARG A 55 13.12 20.40 -3.46
CA ARG A 55 13.06 19.46 -4.58
C ARG A 55 12.42 18.16 -4.11
N ASN A 56 11.27 17.83 -4.67
CA ASN A 56 10.73 16.48 -4.59
C ASN A 56 11.63 15.56 -5.41
N HIS A 57 12.61 14.94 -4.75
CA HIS A 57 13.39 13.88 -5.36
C HIS A 57 12.43 12.80 -5.86
N THR A 58 12.58 12.37 -7.11
CA THR A 58 11.80 11.26 -7.64
C THR A 58 12.00 10.06 -6.71
N PRO A 59 10.95 9.30 -6.37
CA PRO A 59 11.08 8.11 -5.51
C PRO A 59 12.05 7.03 -6.05
N SER A 60 12.47 7.17 -7.31
CA SER A 60 13.43 6.32 -8.02
C SER A 60 14.56 7.17 -8.64
N SER A 61 15.49 6.55 -9.37
CA SER A 61 16.70 7.14 -9.97
C SER A 61 16.44 8.18 -11.09
N GLY A 62 15.30 8.88 -11.10
CA GLY A 62 14.90 9.86 -12.12
C GLY A 62 14.63 9.28 -13.50
N LYS A 63 14.77 7.96 -13.66
CA LYS A 63 14.48 7.26 -14.91
C LYS A 63 13.00 6.86 -14.92
N ALA A 64 12.31 7.15 -16.01
CA ALA A 64 10.99 6.58 -16.25
C ALA A 64 11.12 5.06 -16.22
N ILE A 65 10.37 4.40 -15.32
CA ILE A 65 10.26 2.95 -15.35
C ILE A 65 9.45 2.63 -16.61
N PRO A 66 10.03 1.96 -17.63
CA PRO A 66 9.28 1.63 -18.83
C PRO A 66 8.07 0.77 -18.45
N LEU A 67 6.91 1.06 -19.04
CA LEU A 67 5.77 0.15 -18.93
C LEU A 67 6.19 -1.21 -19.47
N ALA A 68 5.72 -2.28 -18.82
CA ALA A 68 6.01 -3.64 -19.25
C ALA A 68 5.56 -3.80 -20.72
N ASP A 69 6.51 -4.12 -21.60
CA ASP A 69 6.21 -4.51 -22.97
C ASP A 69 5.38 -5.80 -22.93
N PRO A 70 4.16 -5.86 -23.51
CA PRO A 70 3.41 -7.09 -23.68
C PRO A 70 4.06 -8.00 -24.73
N GLY A 71 5.38 -8.21 -24.65
CA GLY A 71 6.09 -9.27 -25.33
C GLY A 71 5.62 -10.61 -24.79
N ARG A 72 5.35 -11.54 -25.71
CA ARG A 72 4.96 -12.93 -25.44
C ARG A 72 5.87 -13.48 -24.33
N ARG A 73 5.30 -13.78 -23.15
CA ARG A 73 6.03 -14.37 -22.02
C ARG A 73 6.80 -15.59 -22.49
N ALA A 74 8.10 -15.43 -22.74
CA ALA A 74 9.02 -16.54 -22.63
C ALA A 74 9.01 -16.88 -21.15
N ALA A 75 8.41 -18.02 -20.81
CA ALA A 75 8.43 -18.56 -19.47
C ALA A 75 9.89 -18.83 -19.11
N THR A 76 10.57 -17.80 -18.62
CA THR A 76 11.82 -17.99 -17.91
C THR A 76 11.38 -18.50 -16.56
N THR A 77 11.43 -19.81 -16.39
CA THR A 77 11.41 -20.47 -15.09
C THR A 77 12.63 -19.96 -14.36
N THR A 78 12.52 -18.78 -13.74
CA THR A 78 13.55 -18.29 -12.84
C THR A 78 13.42 -19.16 -11.60
N THR A 79 14.14 -20.27 -11.60
CA THR A 79 14.50 -21.07 -10.44
C THR A 79 15.45 -20.27 -9.53
N GLY A 80 15.11 -19.01 -9.28
CA GLY A 80 15.77 -18.15 -8.33
C GLY A 80 15.09 -18.35 -7.00
N SER A 81 15.61 -19.28 -6.21
CA SER A 81 15.31 -19.47 -4.79
C SER A 81 15.80 -18.25 -3.99
N GLY A 82 15.35 -17.05 -4.34
CA GLY A 82 15.38 -15.92 -3.43
C GLY A 82 14.29 -16.17 -2.41
N GLU A 83 14.65 -16.80 -1.29
CA GLU A 83 13.77 -16.93 -0.14
C GLU A 83 13.33 -15.51 0.26
N LEU A 84 12.10 -15.16 -0.10
CA LEU A 84 11.49 -13.89 0.27
C LEU A 84 11.32 -13.89 1.79
N VAL A 85 12.28 -13.32 2.51
CA VAL A 85 12.20 -13.16 3.96
C VAL A 85 11.20 -12.05 4.26
N ILE A 86 9.94 -12.43 4.51
CA ILE A 86 8.90 -11.51 4.97
C ILE A 86 9.07 -11.34 6.48
N VAL A 87 9.63 -10.20 6.90
CA VAL A 87 9.72 -9.84 8.32
C VAL A 87 8.36 -9.28 8.77
N GLY A 88 7.81 -9.83 9.87
CA GLY A 88 6.52 -9.43 10.41
C GLY A 88 5.32 -10.23 9.89
N GLN A 89 5.51 -11.48 9.45
CA GLN A 89 4.40 -12.36 9.16
C GLN A 89 3.49 -12.48 10.39
N GLN A 90 2.21 -12.15 10.21
CA GLN A 90 1.24 -12.25 11.29
C GLN A 90 1.00 -13.71 11.63
N ASP A 91 1.33 -14.07 12.86
CA ASP A 91 0.99 -15.38 13.42
C ASP A 91 -0.53 -15.48 13.56
N ASP A 92 -1.10 -16.51 12.96
CA ASP A 92 -2.54 -16.80 13.02
C ASP A 92 -2.92 -17.58 14.27
N GLY A 93 -1.92 -17.99 15.08
CA GLY A 93 -2.11 -18.78 16.28
C GLY A 93 -2.44 -20.25 15.99
N CYS A 94 -2.32 -20.68 14.72
CA CYS A 94 -2.60 -22.04 14.26
C CYS A 94 -1.31 -22.81 13.92
N ASP A 95 -0.26 -22.59 14.72
CA ASP A 95 1.09 -23.18 14.59
C ASP A 95 1.75 -22.95 13.22
N ASN A 96 1.24 -22.02 12.40
CA ASN A 96 1.69 -21.77 11.04
C ASN A 96 1.85 -23.06 10.22
N LEU A 97 0.94 -24.03 10.40
CA LEU A 97 0.94 -25.32 9.68
C LEU A 97 0.86 -25.16 8.15
N LEU A 98 0.42 -23.99 7.68
CA LEU A 98 0.37 -23.61 6.27
C LEU A 98 1.30 -22.42 6.03
N THR A 99 2.13 -22.53 4.98
CA THR A 99 2.87 -21.36 4.49
C THR A 99 1.91 -20.30 3.96
N SER A 100 2.35 -19.04 3.92
CA SER A 100 1.53 -17.92 3.41
C SER A 100 1.03 -18.15 1.98
N SER A 101 1.86 -18.78 1.14
CA SER A 101 1.51 -19.13 -0.25
C SER A 101 0.44 -20.22 -0.30
N GLU A 102 0.59 -21.30 0.47
CA GLU A 102 -0.41 -22.38 0.54
C GLU A 102 -1.74 -21.89 1.10
N ARG A 103 -1.71 -21.08 2.15
CA ARG A 103 -2.89 -20.43 2.73
C ARG A 103 -3.63 -19.62 1.67
N ARG A 104 -2.92 -18.70 0.99
CA ARG A 104 -3.50 -17.89 -0.08
C ARG A 104 -4.05 -18.75 -1.22
N GLN A 105 -3.32 -19.79 -1.62
CA GLN A 105 -3.75 -20.67 -2.71
C GLN A 105 -5.02 -21.43 -2.35
N ALA A 106 -5.13 -21.93 -1.13
CA ALA A 106 -6.32 -22.64 -0.67
C ALA A 106 -7.53 -21.69 -0.57
N ILE A 107 -7.35 -20.44 -0.12
CA ILE A 107 -8.39 -19.40 -0.15
C ILE A 107 -8.90 -19.17 -1.57
N ILE A 108 -7.99 -18.95 -2.52
CA ILE A 108 -8.34 -18.72 -3.93
C ILE A 108 -9.10 -19.92 -4.52
N ARG A 109 -8.68 -21.14 -4.18
CA ARG A 109 -9.31 -22.37 -4.65
C ARG A 109 -10.59 -22.75 -3.90
N LYS A 110 -10.98 -21.99 -2.87
CA LYS A 110 -12.11 -22.30 -1.98
C LYS A 110 -11.97 -23.67 -1.31
N GLU A 111 -10.74 -24.03 -0.99
CA GLU A 111 -10.38 -25.26 -0.30
C GLU A 111 -10.15 -24.97 1.19
N VAL A 112 -10.58 -25.90 2.04
CA VAL A 112 -10.31 -25.84 3.48
C VAL A 112 -9.20 -26.84 3.78
N ARG A 113 -8.13 -26.37 4.41
CA ARG A 113 -6.98 -27.17 4.84
C ARG A 113 -6.82 -27.13 6.35
N LEU A 114 -6.11 -28.12 6.91
CA LEU A 114 -5.76 -28.15 8.32
C LEU A 114 -4.88 -26.94 8.67
N GLY A 115 -5.06 -26.40 9.87
CA GLY A 115 -4.32 -25.21 10.33
C GLY A 115 -4.81 -23.88 9.78
N MET A 116 -5.90 -23.86 9.00
CA MET A 116 -6.57 -22.59 8.67
C MET A 116 -7.26 -22.00 9.90
N SER A 117 -7.23 -20.68 10.02
CA SER A 117 -8.03 -19.97 11.02
C SER A 117 -9.51 -19.88 10.59
N ARG A 118 -10.41 -19.58 11.54
CA ARG A 118 -11.81 -19.25 11.23
C ARG A 118 -11.96 -18.16 10.17
N ALA A 119 -11.10 -17.13 10.21
CA ALA A 119 -11.12 -16.04 9.24
C ALA A 119 -10.74 -16.52 7.83
N ASP A 120 -9.74 -17.41 7.71
CA ASP A 120 -9.33 -17.97 6.41
C ASP A 120 -10.44 -18.83 5.80
N VAL A 121 -11.11 -19.63 6.62
CA VAL A 121 -12.26 -20.45 6.17
C VAL A 121 -13.40 -19.55 5.69
N GLU A 122 -13.72 -18.49 6.43
CA GLU A 122 -14.73 -17.51 6.01
C GLU A 122 -14.32 -16.74 4.75
N SER A 123 -13.03 -16.44 4.58
CA SER A 123 -12.53 -15.82 3.35
C SER A 123 -12.59 -16.78 2.15
N SER A 124 -12.51 -18.09 2.38
CA SER A 124 -12.52 -19.13 1.34
C SER A 124 -13.94 -19.49 0.90
N LEU A 125 -14.83 -19.72 1.87
CA LEU A 125 -16.17 -20.26 1.66
C LEU A 125 -17.29 -19.22 1.84
N GLY A 126 -16.97 -18.07 2.43
CA GLY A 126 -17.97 -17.09 2.88
C GLY A 126 -18.46 -17.35 4.31
N LYS A 127 -19.49 -16.60 4.72
CA LYS A 127 -20.12 -16.77 6.03
C LYS A 127 -20.85 -18.12 6.10
N PRO A 128 -20.73 -18.87 7.22
CA PRO A 128 -21.45 -20.12 7.42
C PRO A 128 -22.95 -19.88 7.57
N ASP A 129 -23.76 -20.86 7.19
CA ASP A 129 -25.21 -20.83 7.37
C ASP A 129 -25.60 -21.07 8.83
N ARG A 130 -24.82 -21.90 9.54
CA ARG A 130 -25.00 -22.19 10.95
C ARG A 130 -23.66 -22.43 11.63
N VAL A 131 -23.53 -21.91 12.84
CA VAL A 131 -22.41 -22.20 13.74
C VAL A 131 -22.94 -22.95 14.95
N THR A 132 -22.30 -24.05 15.30
CA THR A 132 -22.57 -24.80 16.53
C THR A 132 -21.31 -24.87 17.37
N SER A 133 -21.40 -24.63 18.67
CA SER A 133 -20.27 -24.79 19.58
C SER A 133 -20.61 -25.81 20.67
N SER A 134 -19.64 -26.66 21.00
CA SER A 134 -19.75 -27.66 22.06
C SER A 134 -18.36 -27.96 22.61
N ASN A 135 -18.22 -27.95 23.94
CA ASN A 135 -16.97 -28.28 24.65
C ASN A 135 -15.74 -27.53 24.09
N GLY A 136 -15.85 -26.21 23.91
CA GLY A 136 -14.76 -25.38 23.38
C GLY A 136 -14.51 -25.51 21.86
N GLN A 137 -15.07 -26.53 21.22
CA GLN A 137 -14.97 -26.72 19.77
C GLN A 137 -16.09 -25.98 19.04
N GLN A 138 -15.77 -25.41 17.89
CA GLN A 138 -16.75 -24.77 17.00
C GLN A 138 -16.89 -25.57 15.72
N ARG A 139 -18.09 -25.66 15.17
CA ARG A 139 -18.36 -26.29 13.88
C ARG A 139 -19.16 -25.34 13.01
N TYR A 140 -18.65 -25.08 11.83
CA TYR A 140 -19.31 -24.28 10.80
C TYR A 140 -20.00 -25.20 9.82
N HIS A 141 -21.24 -24.88 9.51
CA HIS A 141 -22.07 -25.63 8.59
C HIS A 141 -22.36 -24.76 7.38
N TYR A 142 -22.05 -25.29 6.21
CA TYR A 142 -22.29 -24.69 4.92
C TYR A 142 -23.26 -25.58 4.15
N ARG A 143 -24.32 -24.99 3.60
CA ARG A 143 -25.30 -25.68 2.78
C ARG A 143 -25.49 -24.92 1.49
N GLU A 144 -25.25 -25.60 0.37
CA GLU A 144 -25.55 -25.02 -0.93
C GLU A 144 -27.06 -24.82 -1.09
N LYS A 145 -27.46 -23.62 -1.56
CA LYS A 145 -28.87 -23.25 -1.72
C LYS A 145 -29.56 -23.94 -2.90
N ARG A 146 -28.82 -24.60 -3.78
CA ARG A 146 -29.37 -25.31 -4.95
C ARG A 146 -30.03 -26.62 -4.52
N LYS A 147 -31.11 -27.02 -5.21
CA LYS A 147 -31.84 -28.27 -4.92
C LYS A 147 -30.91 -29.46 -5.16
N GLY A 148 -30.63 -30.23 -4.10
CA GLY A 148 -29.65 -31.33 -4.13
C GLY A 148 -28.19 -30.90 -3.93
N GLY A 149 -27.95 -29.66 -3.49
CA GLY A 149 -26.61 -29.14 -3.24
C GLY A 149 -25.91 -29.81 -2.05
N ASN A 150 -24.58 -29.80 -2.08
CA ASN A 150 -23.76 -30.44 -1.06
C ASN A 150 -23.79 -29.64 0.26
N SER A 151 -23.73 -30.36 1.38
CA SER A 151 -23.44 -29.77 2.68
C SER A 151 -21.98 -30.02 3.07
N ARG A 152 -21.35 -29.02 3.68
CA ARG A 152 -19.99 -29.12 4.18
C ARG A 152 -19.95 -28.70 5.64
N GLN A 153 -19.26 -29.48 6.44
CA GLN A 153 -18.99 -29.17 7.84
C GLN A 153 -17.49 -28.93 8.02
N VAL A 154 -17.13 -27.88 8.74
CA VAL A 154 -15.75 -27.58 9.13
C VAL A 154 -15.70 -27.50 10.65
N SER A 155 -14.83 -28.30 11.26
CA SER A 155 -14.63 -28.33 12.71
C SER A 155 -13.36 -27.58 13.08
N PHE A 156 -13.45 -26.81 14.16
CA PHE A 156 -12.37 -26.03 14.73
C PHE A 156 -12.07 -26.52 16.14
N ASP A 157 -10.80 -26.49 16.50
CA ASP A 157 -10.35 -26.69 17.88
C ASP A 157 -10.62 -25.45 18.76
N GLU A 158 -10.13 -25.50 20.00
CA GLU A 158 -10.29 -24.45 21.01
C GLU A 158 -9.54 -23.16 20.65
N ALA A 159 -8.44 -23.27 19.88
CA ALA A 159 -7.70 -22.12 19.35
C ALA A 159 -8.40 -21.50 18.13
N GLY A 160 -9.37 -22.19 17.54
CA GLY A 160 -10.10 -21.75 16.36
C GLY A 160 -9.42 -22.14 15.05
N CYS A 161 -8.62 -23.20 15.08
CA CYS A 161 -7.89 -23.74 13.95
C CYS A 161 -8.59 -24.99 13.41
N VAL A 162 -8.57 -25.16 12.08
CA VAL A 162 -9.22 -26.31 11.43
C VAL A 162 -8.50 -27.60 11.80
N LYS A 163 -9.25 -28.54 12.36
CA LYS A 163 -8.80 -29.89 12.73
C LYS A 163 -9.48 -30.96 11.87
N LYS A 164 -8.81 -32.11 11.74
CA LYS A 164 -9.31 -33.31 11.06
C LYS A 164 -10.48 -33.93 11.80
#